data_AF-A0A7S0GFH2-F1
#
_entry.id   AF-A0A7S0GFH2-F1
#
_cell.length_a   1.000
_cell.length_b   1.000
_cell.length_c   1.000
_cell.angle_alpha   90.00
_cell.angle_beta   90.00
_cell.angle_gamma   90.00
#
_symmetry.space_group_name_H-M   'P 1'
#
loop_
_entity.id
_entity.type
_entity.pdbx_description
1 polymer ?
#
loop_
_entity_poly.entity_id
_entity_poly.type
_entity_poly.pdbx_seq_one_letter_code
_entity_poly.pdbx_strand_id
1 'polypeptide(L)'
;MALVCLAIVGKDNEPLYLRDFPLPNSTRNNLNAPLTGNDHDSNDNVSNAQPNDDMKQKYDDPFGFFTESMPKNTGESHSSSLRNQFICHAALDRFYELTGPNSGNRWRTPGATGSEAMWVGLLCPVEELRVYGYLTNTNIKFMAVIEDNDEAGTQLQLREAELKTLFASLHELYVEYTLNPFTKIKAKIVSRRFDESVRKSINAFNGVYT
;
A
#
# COMPACT_ATOMS: atom_id res chain seq x y z
N MET A 1 -7.68 9.55 -12.88
CA MET A 1 -7.25 9.27 -11.48
C MET A 1 -7.37 7.79 -11.08
N ALA A 2 -6.34 7.18 -10.48
CA ALA A 2 -6.37 5.78 -10.03
C ALA A 2 -5.77 5.58 -8.63
N LEU A 3 -6.34 4.68 -7.83
CA LEU A 3 -5.76 4.28 -6.55
C LEU A 3 -4.60 3.32 -6.80
N VAL A 4 -3.41 3.72 -6.36
CA VAL A 4 -2.15 2.98 -6.54
C VAL A 4 -1.67 2.31 -5.26
N CYS A 5 -2.10 2.79 -4.09
CA CYS A 5 -1.76 2.18 -2.81
C CYS A 5 -2.90 2.35 -1.80
N LEU A 6 -3.16 1.30 -1.01
CA LEU A 6 -4.04 1.34 0.16
C LEU A 6 -3.25 0.97 1.41
N ALA A 7 -3.38 1.79 2.45
CA ALA A 7 -2.87 1.51 3.79
C ALA A 7 -4.02 1.48 4.81
N ILE A 8 -3.95 0.51 5.72
CA ILE A 8 -4.73 0.49 6.96
C ILE A 8 -3.73 0.50 8.11
N VAL A 9 -3.78 1.55 8.90
CA VAL A 9 -2.89 1.79 10.02
C VAL A 9 -3.72 1.75 11.30
N GLY A 10 -3.22 1.00 12.27
CA GLY A 10 -3.89 0.82 13.54
C GLY A 10 -3.82 2.05 14.44
N LYS A 11 -4.35 1.87 15.65
CA LYS A 11 -4.46 2.95 16.64
C LYS A 11 -3.08 3.45 17.06
N ASP A 12 -2.14 2.53 17.24
CA ASP A 12 -0.79 2.79 17.75
C ASP A 12 0.21 3.03 16.59
N ASN A 13 -0.29 3.44 15.42
CA ASN A 13 0.46 3.67 14.18
C ASN A 13 1.13 2.41 13.60
N GLU A 14 0.64 1.22 13.98
CA GLU A 14 1.09 -0.03 13.40
C GLU A 14 0.52 -0.25 11.99
N PRO A 15 1.33 -0.61 10.99
CA PRO A 15 0.82 -0.91 9.65
C PRO A 15 0.12 -2.27 9.65
N LEU A 16 -1.22 -2.27 9.70
CA LEU A 16 -2.04 -3.49 9.68
C LEU A 16 -2.16 -4.05 8.26
N TYR A 17 -2.24 -3.16 7.27
CA TYR A 17 -2.36 -3.50 5.86
C TYR A 17 -1.65 -2.44 5.03
N LEU A 18 -0.89 -2.86 4.02
CA LEU A 18 -0.28 -1.93 3.07
C LEU A 18 -0.04 -2.66 1.75
N ARG A 19 -0.72 -2.23 0.69
CA ARG A 19 -0.69 -2.89 -0.61
C ARG A 19 -0.67 -1.90 -1.75
N ASP A 20 0.10 -2.27 -2.77
CA ASP A 20 0.15 -1.55 -4.04
C ASP A 20 -0.79 -2.20 -5.05
N PHE A 21 -1.40 -1.37 -5.88
CA PHE A 21 -2.32 -1.73 -6.95
C PHE A 21 -1.80 -1.11 -8.25
N PRO A 22 -0.74 -1.71 -8.84
CA PRO A 22 -0.16 -1.18 -10.06
C PRO A 22 -1.16 -1.30 -11.21
N LEU A 23 -1.29 -0.23 -12.00
CA LEU A 23 -2.06 -0.26 -13.23
C LEU A 23 -1.26 -0.95 -14.34
N PRO A 24 -1.91 -1.68 -15.26
CA PRO A 24 -1.24 -2.45 -16.32
C PRO A 24 -0.26 -1.63 -17.19
N ASN A 25 -0.49 -0.32 -17.30
CA ASN A 25 0.29 0.58 -18.16
C ASN A 25 1.23 1.52 -17.38
N SER A 26 1.33 1.39 -16.05
CA SER A 26 2.22 2.23 -15.25
C SER A 26 3.62 1.60 -15.19
N THR A 27 4.41 1.82 -16.24
CA THR A 27 5.80 1.35 -16.39
C THR A 27 6.79 2.04 -15.45
N ARG A 28 6.35 2.95 -14.57
CA ARG A 28 7.27 3.87 -13.90
C ARG A 28 7.94 3.38 -12.61
N ASN A 29 7.52 2.31 -11.95
CA ASN A 29 8.04 2.02 -10.59
C ASN A 29 8.38 0.56 -10.27
N ASN A 30 8.54 -0.32 -11.26
CA ASN A 30 8.91 -1.71 -10.98
C ASN A 30 10.42 -1.87 -10.79
N LEU A 31 10.97 -1.36 -9.68
CA LEU A 31 12.34 -1.67 -9.23
C LEU A 31 12.54 -3.15 -8.88
N ASN A 32 11.48 -3.95 -8.92
CA ASN A 32 11.48 -5.40 -8.68
C ASN A 32 11.30 -6.23 -9.97
N ALA A 33 11.30 -5.61 -11.16
CA ALA A 33 11.38 -6.39 -12.39
C ALA A 33 12.74 -7.10 -12.44
N PRO A 34 12.80 -8.42 -12.67
CA PRO A 34 14.06 -9.06 -12.98
C PRO A 34 14.62 -8.34 -14.21
N LEU A 35 15.84 -7.80 -14.10
CA LEU A 35 16.57 -7.26 -15.24
C LEU A 35 16.84 -8.43 -16.21
N THR A 36 15.89 -8.71 -17.10
CA THR A 36 16.16 -9.57 -18.26
C THR A 36 16.93 -8.71 -19.25
N GLY A 37 18.25 -8.64 -19.04
CA GLY A 37 19.17 -8.06 -20.01
C GLY A 37 19.13 -8.89 -21.29
N ASN A 38 18.44 -8.38 -22.29
CA ASN A 38 18.63 -8.79 -23.68
C ASN A 38 19.72 -7.89 -24.27
N ASP A 39 20.95 -8.38 -24.30
CA ASP A 39 21.99 -7.88 -25.21
C ASP A 39 22.41 -9.03 -26.14
N HIS A 40 22.45 -8.74 -27.44
CA HIS A 40 22.72 -9.66 -28.55
C HIS A 40 24.23 -9.90 -28.78
N ASP A 41 24.52 -11.11 -29.27
CA ASP A 41 25.62 -11.57 -30.15
C ASP A 41 27.10 -11.40 -29.75
N SER A 42 27.78 -12.55 -29.52
CA SER A 42 28.75 -13.15 -30.46
C SER A 42 29.41 -14.44 -29.91
N ASN A 43 29.33 -15.51 -30.71
CA ASN A 43 30.20 -16.69 -30.87
C ASN A 43 31.52 -16.76 -30.05
N ASP A 44 31.80 -17.86 -29.33
CA ASP A 44 32.40 -19.09 -29.89
C ASP A 44 32.72 -20.16 -28.82
N ASN A 45 32.45 -21.40 -29.25
CA ASN A 45 32.81 -22.74 -28.78
C ASN A 45 34.07 -22.90 -27.88
N VAL A 46 34.00 -23.73 -26.82
CA VAL A 46 34.79 -24.97 -26.62
C VAL A 46 34.69 -25.54 -25.18
N SER A 47 34.40 -26.86 -25.14
CA SER A 47 34.68 -27.88 -24.11
C SER A 47 33.85 -27.99 -22.81
N ASN A 48 32.94 -28.97 -22.82
CA ASN A 48 32.87 -30.11 -21.89
C ASN A 48 33.52 -29.95 -20.49
N ALA A 49 32.68 -29.83 -19.45
CA ALA A 49 32.80 -30.57 -18.19
C ALA A 49 31.51 -30.44 -17.35
N GLN A 50 30.93 -31.57 -16.96
CA GLN A 50 29.89 -31.68 -15.93
C GLN A 50 30.57 -32.09 -14.59
N PRO A 51 29.88 -32.01 -13.44
CA PRO A 51 29.95 -30.93 -12.45
C PRO A 51 30.83 -31.30 -11.24
N ASN A 52 31.51 -30.33 -10.65
CA ASN A 52 32.12 -30.50 -9.32
C ASN A 52 31.29 -29.76 -8.27
N ASP A 53 30.64 -30.56 -7.43
CA ASP A 53 30.12 -30.17 -6.13
C ASP A 53 31.26 -29.63 -5.22
N ASP A 54 30.87 -28.80 -4.24
CA ASP A 54 31.66 -28.33 -3.11
C ASP A 54 32.72 -27.23 -3.34
N MET A 55 32.26 -25.99 -3.45
CA MET A 55 32.84 -24.87 -2.69
C MET A 55 31.92 -23.64 -2.70
N LYS A 56 30.94 -23.59 -1.77
CA LYS A 56 30.38 -22.30 -1.33
C LYS A 56 31.44 -21.65 -0.45
N GLN A 57 32.31 -20.83 -1.06
CA GLN A 57 33.15 -19.91 -0.31
C GLN A 57 32.24 -18.95 0.44
N LYS A 58 32.11 -19.21 1.75
CA LYS A 58 31.50 -18.32 2.72
C LYS A 58 32.47 -17.16 2.89
N TYR A 59 32.18 -16.03 2.23
CA TYR A 59 32.83 -14.77 2.56
C TYR A 59 32.34 -14.39 3.96
N ASP A 60 33.22 -14.49 4.95
CA ASP A 60 32.95 -13.97 6.29
C ASP A 60 32.99 -12.44 6.19
N ASP A 61 31.81 -11.82 6.15
CA ASP A 61 31.65 -10.37 6.27
C ASP A 61 32.15 -9.93 7.65
N PRO A 62 33.29 -9.21 7.77
CA PRO A 62 33.87 -8.83 9.05
C PRO A 62 33.01 -7.84 9.86
N PHE A 63 32.00 -7.24 9.21
CA PHE A 63 31.10 -6.24 9.80
C PHE A 63 29.66 -6.74 9.97
N GLY A 64 29.34 -7.97 9.54
CA GLY A 64 28.04 -8.61 9.76
C GLY A 64 26.83 -7.86 9.17
N PHE A 65 27.05 -6.94 8.24
CA PHE A 65 26.00 -6.05 7.73
C PHE A 65 25.21 -6.70 6.56
N PHE A 66 25.86 -7.54 5.76
CA PHE A 66 25.28 -8.05 4.51
C PHE A 66 24.62 -9.43 4.63
N THR A 67 24.95 -10.22 5.65
CA THR A 67 24.47 -11.61 5.75
C THR A 67 23.11 -11.77 6.44
N GLU A 68 22.67 -10.79 7.23
CA GLU A 68 21.47 -10.92 8.07
C GLU A 68 20.25 -10.13 7.54
N SER A 69 20.45 -9.29 6.54
CA SER A 69 19.41 -8.38 6.01
C SER A 69 18.68 -8.89 4.77
N MET A 70 19.04 -10.05 4.21
CA MET A 70 18.26 -10.66 3.13
C MET A 70 17.13 -11.52 3.72
N PRO A 71 15.85 -11.11 3.58
CA PRO A 71 14.75 -12.00 3.89
C PRO A 71 14.87 -13.25 3.02
N LYS A 72 14.93 -14.42 3.65
CA LYS A 72 14.76 -15.71 2.96
C LYS A 72 13.47 -15.60 2.15
N ASN A 73 13.57 -15.80 0.84
CA ASN A 73 12.48 -15.69 -0.11
C ASN A 73 11.44 -16.80 0.15
N THR A 74 10.63 -16.65 1.20
CA THR A 74 9.34 -17.31 1.35
C THR A 74 8.38 -16.51 0.48
N GLY A 75 7.90 -17.11 -0.62
CA GLY A 75 7.20 -16.45 -1.73
C GLY A 75 5.85 -15.80 -1.44
N GLU A 76 5.69 -15.08 -0.33
CA GLU A 76 4.58 -14.16 -0.11
C GLU A 76 5.09 -12.73 -0.34
N SER A 77 5.21 -12.36 -1.62
CA SER A 77 5.53 -11.00 -2.06
C SER A 77 4.36 -10.09 -1.70
N HIS A 78 4.39 -9.60 -0.47
CA HIS A 78 3.35 -8.78 0.12
C HIS A 78 3.82 -7.39 0.53
N SER A 79 5.01 -6.99 0.07
CA SER A 79 5.59 -5.68 0.32
C SER A 79 5.11 -4.65 -0.70
N SER A 80 4.46 -3.58 -0.23
CA SER A 80 4.37 -2.34 -1.00
C SER A 80 5.76 -1.76 -1.29
N SER A 81 5.84 -0.92 -2.31
CA SER A 81 7.05 -0.17 -2.64
C SER A 81 7.49 0.74 -1.50
N LEU A 82 8.81 0.93 -1.36
CA LEU A 82 9.39 1.80 -0.33
C LEU A 82 8.89 3.26 -0.48
N ARG A 83 8.66 3.70 -1.72
CA ARG A 83 8.07 5.01 -2.02
C ARG A 83 6.70 5.17 -1.35
N ASN A 84 5.80 4.21 -1.55
CA ASN A 84 4.47 4.27 -0.95
C ASN A 84 4.49 4.13 0.57
N GLN A 85 5.41 3.31 1.11
CA GLN A 85 5.63 3.23 2.56
C GLN A 85 6.00 4.60 3.15
N PHE A 86 6.96 5.28 2.53
CA PHE A 86 7.41 6.61 2.96
C PHE A 86 6.28 7.66 2.86
N ILE A 87 5.55 7.69 1.73
CA ILE A 87 4.43 8.61 1.52
C ILE A 87 3.35 8.42 2.58
N CYS A 88 2.92 7.17 2.81
CA CYS A 88 1.92 6.85 3.82
C CYS A 88 2.41 7.20 5.23
N HIS A 89 3.70 6.96 5.53
CA HIS A 89 4.27 7.31 6.82
C HIS A 89 4.26 8.82 7.07
N ALA A 90 4.71 9.62 6.09
CA ALA A 90 4.70 11.08 6.18
C ALA A 90 3.27 11.64 6.31
N ALA A 91 2.28 11.01 5.68
CA ALA A 91 0.88 11.42 5.79
C ALA A 91 0.29 11.24 7.21
N LEU A 92 0.91 10.42 8.07
CA LEU A 92 0.46 10.23 9.45
C LEU A 92 0.60 11.50 10.30
N ASP A 93 1.57 12.36 10.00
CA ASP A 93 1.74 13.62 10.71
C ASP A 93 0.49 14.51 10.58
N ARG A 94 -0.15 14.48 9.40
CA ARG A 94 -1.40 15.19 9.18
C ARG A 94 -2.55 14.64 10.02
N PHE A 95 -2.65 13.31 10.16
CA PHE A 95 -3.63 12.74 11.10
C PHE A 95 -3.37 13.18 12.53
N TYR A 96 -2.10 13.22 12.97
CA TYR A 96 -1.75 13.64 14.32
C TYR A 96 -2.13 15.11 14.57
N GLU A 97 -1.86 16.00 13.61
CA GLU A 97 -2.28 17.40 13.69
C GLU A 97 -3.80 17.55 13.80
N LEU A 98 -4.55 16.79 13.00
CA LEU A 98 -6.01 16.85 12.96
C LEU A 98 -6.68 16.15 14.14
N THR A 99 -6.04 15.18 14.77
CA THR A 99 -6.65 14.37 15.86
C THR A 99 -6.05 14.65 17.23
N GLY A 100 -5.02 15.50 17.28
CA GLY A 100 -4.35 15.87 18.52
C GLY A 100 -5.27 16.57 19.52
N PRO A 101 -4.89 16.63 20.81
CA PRO A 101 -5.73 17.16 21.89
C PRO A 101 -6.21 18.61 21.67
N ASN A 102 -5.47 19.42 20.91
CA ASN A 102 -5.80 20.82 20.62
C ASN A 102 -6.59 21.02 19.31
N SER A 103 -6.82 19.95 18.54
CA SER A 103 -7.42 20.02 17.20
C SER A 103 -8.93 20.32 17.22
N GLY A 104 -9.63 19.93 18.29
CA GLY A 104 -11.08 20.13 18.45
C GLY A 104 -11.92 19.35 17.44
N ASN A 105 -11.41 18.24 16.90
CA ASN A 105 -12.06 17.43 15.84
C ASN A 105 -12.52 18.25 14.62
N ARG A 106 -11.83 19.36 14.31
CA ARG A 106 -12.19 20.28 13.21
C ARG A 106 -12.12 19.66 11.81
N TRP A 107 -11.49 18.50 11.68
CA TRP A 107 -11.49 17.71 10.46
C TRP A 107 -12.84 17.06 10.16
N ARG A 108 -13.70 16.85 11.16
CA ARG A 108 -15.03 16.29 10.94
C ARG A 108 -15.93 17.35 10.34
N THR A 109 -16.58 17.01 9.23
CA THR A 109 -17.62 17.85 8.65
C THR A 109 -18.76 18.04 9.67
N PRO A 110 -19.11 19.28 10.04
CA PRO A 110 -20.19 19.54 10.98
C PRO A 110 -21.51 18.94 10.48
N GLY A 111 -22.23 18.22 11.34
CA GLY A 111 -23.50 17.58 11.01
C GLY A 111 -23.39 16.30 10.17
N ALA A 112 -22.19 15.89 9.75
CA ALA A 112 -22.00 14.60 9.10
C ALA A 112 -22.22 13.45 10.10
N THR A 113 -22.82 12.36 9.62
CA THR A 113 -23.11 11.16 10.42
C THR A 113 -22.60 9.90 9.71
N GLY A 114 -22.54 8.78 10.43
CA GLY A 114 -22.15 7.50 9.86
C GLY A 114 -20.74 7.49 9.26
N SER A 115 -20.61 6.93 8.05
CA SER A 115 -19.33 6.82 7.33
C SER A 115 -18.80 8.17 6.85
N GLU A 116 -19.67 9.13 6.52
CA GLU A 116 -19.22 10.45 6.07
C GLU A 116 -18.55 11.24 7.20
N ALA A 117 -18.99 11.05 8.45
CA ALA A 117 -18.35 11.68 9.60
C ALA A 117 -16.89 11.24 9.82
N MET A 118 -16.46 10.15 9.19
CA MET A 118 -15.11 9.58 9.27
C MET A 118 -14.20 10.02 8.11
N TRP A 119 -14.74 10.72 7.11
CA TRP A 119 -13.97 11.28 6.02
C TRP A 119 -13.07 12.42 6.54
N VAL A 120 -11.76 12.29 6.31
CA VAL A 120 -10.78 13.34 6.65
C VAL A 120 -10.47 14.21 5.44
N GLY A 121 -10.51 13.63 4.24
CA GLY A 121 -10.18 14.34 3.00
C GLY A 121 -8.70 14.23 2.63
N LEU A 122 -8.21 15.22 1.90
CA LEU A 122 -6.82 15.29 1.45
C LEU A 122 -5.88 15.47 2.65
N LEU A 123 -4.93 14.56 2.79
CA LEU A 123 -3.89 14.60 3.82
C LEU A 123 -2.66 15.37 3.33
N CYS A 124 -2.10 14.93 2.21
CA CYS A 124 -0.97 15.60 1.58
C CYS A 124 -0.94 15.35 0.05
N PRO A 125 -0.58 16.36 -0.74
CA PRO A 125 -0.17 16.18 -2.12
C PRO A 125 1.33 15.80 -2.19
N VAL A 126 1.69 14.86 -3.06
CA VAL A 126 3.06 14.42 -3.33
C VAL A 126 3.25 14.29 -4.84
N GLU A 127 3.84 15.31 -5.48
CA GLU A 127 3.99 15.35 -6.94
C GLU A 127 2.65 15.12 -7.67
N GLU A 128 2.55 14.03 -8.45
CA GLU A 128 1.35 13.58 -9.17
C GLU A 128 0.40 12.73 -8.29
N LEU A 129 0.79 12.45 -7.04
CA LEU A 129 0.04 11.64 -6.09
C LEU A 129 -0.72 12.50 -5.09
N ARG A 130 -1.93 12.09 -4.73
CA ARG A 130 -2.75 12.67 -3.66
C ARG A 130 -3.05 11.59 -2.63
N VAL A 131 -2.77 11.88 -1.36
CA VAL A 131 -3.10 10.98 -0.26
C VAL A 131 -4.38 11.43 0.41
N TYR A 132 -5.39 10.57 0.41
CA TYR A 132 -6.66 10.80 1.08
C TYR A 132 -6.78 9.96 2.34
N GLY A 133 -7.44 10.51 3.36
CA GLY A 133 -7.58 9.91 4.68
C GLY A 133 -9.02 9.63 5.08
N TYR A 134 -9.19 8.55 5.82
CA TYR A 134 -10.44 8.18 6.48
C TYR A 134 -10.12 7.64 7.89
N LEU A 135 -10.77 8.18 8.91
CA LEU A 135 -10.47 7.89 10.31
C LEU A 135 -11.72 7.38 11.04
N THR A 136 -11.64 6.14 11.52
CA THR A 136 -12.73 5.54 12.27
C THR A 136 -12.81 6.10 13.69
N ASN A 137 -13.95 5.89 14.35
CA ASN A 137 -14.12 6.24 15.76
C ASN A 137 -13.19 5.44 16.69
N THR A 138 -12.69 4.28 16.24
CA THR A 138 -11.71 3.45 16.95
C THR A 138 -10.27 3.86 16.67
N ASN A 139 -10.05 4.99 15.99
CA ASN A 139 -8.74 5.52 15.58
C ASN A 139 -7.96 4.60 14.62
N ILE A 140 -8.67 3.84 13.79
CA ILE A 140 -8.07 3.13 12.65
C ILE A 140 -8.05 4.08 11.47
N LYS A 141 -6.87 4.22 10.85
CA LYS A 141 -6.60 5.16 9.77
C LYS A 141 -6.54 4.39 8.47
N PHE A 142 -7.39 4.76 7.52
CA PHE A 142 -7.34 4.28 6.16
C PHE A 142 -6.74 5.40 5.31
N MET A 143 -5.77 5.03 4.47
CA MET A 143 -5.12 5.97 3.54
C MET A 143 -5.16 5.39 2.14
N ALA A 144 -5.59 6.20 1.19
CA ALA A 144 -5.55 5.88 -0.23
C ALA A 144 -4.59 6.84 -0.92
N VAL A 145 -3.58 6.30 -1.59
CA VAL A 145 -2.71 7.06 -2.48
C VAL A 145 -3.31 6.95 -3.88
N ILE A 146 -3.65 8.11 -4.45
CA ILE A 146 -4.26 8.22 -5.77
C ILE A 146 -3.29 8.94 -6.69
N GLU A 147 -2.99 8.34 -7.82
CA GLU A 147 -2.30 8.98 -8.94
C GLU A 147 -3.32 9.82 -9.71
N ASP A 148 -3.08 11.13 -9.76
CA ASP A 148 -3.90 12.06 -10.52
C ASP A 148 -3.27 12.30 -11.89
N ASN A 149 -4.03 12.02 -12.93
CA ASN A 149 -3.63 12.20 -14.32
C ASN A 149 -4.40 13.36 -14.98
N ASP A 150 -5.31 14.02 -14.26
CA ASP A 150 -6.30 14.93 -14.84
C ASP A 150 -6.03 16.38 -14.43
N GLU A 151 -5.73 17.25 -15.41
CA GLU A 151 -5.45 18.68 -15.21
C GLU A 151 -6.72 19.54 -15.00
N ALA A 152 -7.92 18.94 -15.09
CA ALA A 152 -9.21 19.64 -15.01
C ALA A 152 -9.97 19.28 -13.71
N GLY A 153 -9.97 20.21 -12.75
CA GLY A 153 -10.47 20.01 -11.37
C GLY A 153 -11.95 19.64 -11.18
N THR A 154 -12.75 19.52 -12.25
CA THR A 154 -14.17 19.12 -12.18
C THR A 154 -14.38 17.62 -11.92
N GLN A 155 -13.44 16.74 -12.27
CA GLN A 155 -13.58 15.29 -11.98
C GLN A 155 -13.27 14.93 -10.52
N LEU A 156 -12.62 15.84 -9.77
CA LEU A 156 -12.17 15.57 -8.40
C LEU A 156 -13.33 15.28 -7.44
N GLN A 157 -14.43 16.03 -7.53
CA GLN A 157 -15.56 15.89 -6.60
C GLN A 157 -16.35 14.59 -6.78
N LEU A 158 -16.57 14.16 -8.03
CA LEU A 158 -17.18 12.86 -8.32
C LEU A 158 -16.28 11.74 -7.77
N ARG A 159 -14.97 11.87 -7.98
CA ARG A 159 -14.01 10.86 -7.54
C ARG A 159 -13.89 10.78 -6.02
N GLU A 160 -13.96 11.90 -5.32
CA GLU A 160 -14.01 11.94 -3.86
C GLU A 160 -15.27 11.27 -3.31
N ALA A 161 -16.44 11.43 -3.96
CA ALA A 161 -17.66 10.75 -3.57
C ALA A 161 -17.55 9.22 -3.73
N GLU A 162 -16.95 8.75 -4.82
CA GLU A 162 -16.63 7.34 -5.01
C GLU A 162 -15.63 6.83 -3.99
N LEU A 163 -14.62 7.63 -3.65
CA LEU A 163 -13.60 7.28 -2.66
C LEU A 163 -14.18 7.19 -1.24
N LYS A 164 -15.10 8.09 -0.86
CA LYS A 164 -15.87 7.99 0.39
C LYS A 164 -16.62 6.66 0.46
N THR A 165 -17.26 6.26 -0.64
CA THR A 165 -17.97 4.99 -0.74
C THR A 165 -17.01 3.80 -0.64
N LEU A 166 -15.85 3.87 -1.30
CA LEU A 166 -14.81 2.84 -1.20
C LEU A 166 -14.31 2.68 0.25
N PHE A 167 -14.01 3.78 0.94
CA PHE A 167 -13.56 3.71 2.33
C PHE A 167 -14.63 3.12 3.26
N ALA A 168 -15.91 3.45 3.06
CA ALA A 168 -16.99 2.85 3.82
C ALA A 168 -17.04 1.33 3.63
N SER A 169 -16.90 0.85 2.39
CA SER A 169 -16.84 -0.59 2.07
C SER A 169 -15.60 -1.26 2.66
N LEU A 170 -14.42 -0.62 2.58
CA LEU A 170 -13.18 -1.14 3.17
C LEU A 170 -13.26 -1.22 4.70
N HIS A 171 -13.92 -0.25 5.33
CA HIS A 171 -14.16 -0.25 6.76
C HIS A 171 -15.07 -1.42 7.16
N GLU A 172 -16.14 -1.70 6.41
CA GLU A 172 -16.99 -2.87 6.64
C GLU A 172 -16.21 -4.19 6.52
N LEU A 173 -15.37 -4.33 5.49
CA LEU A 173 -14.50 -5.50 5.32
C LEU A 173 -13.51 -5.66 6.48
N TYR A 174 -12.95 -4.55 6.98
CA TYR A 174 -12.06 -4.57 8.13
C TYR A 174 -12.82 -5.00 9.40
N VAL A 175 -14.04 -4.51 9.59
CA VAL A 175 -14.90 -4.93 10.70
C VAL A 175 -15.20 -6.43 10.63
N GLU A 176 -15.62 -6.96 9.47
CA GLU A 176 -15.86 -8.40 9.27
C GLU A 176 -14.60 -9.22 9.62
N TYR A 177 -13.42 -8.77 9.20
CA TYR A 177 -12.15 -9.40 9.55
C TYR A 177 -11.91 -9.39 11.07
N THR A 178 -12.08 -8.24 11.74
CA THR A 178 -11.84 -8.11 13.19
C THR A 178 -12.88 -8.82 14.06
N LEU A 179 -14.08 -9.10 13.54
CA LEU A 179 -15.11 -9.87 14.24
C LEU A 179 -14.77 -11.36 14.36
N ASN A 180 -13.74 -11.84 13.68
CA ASN A 180 -13.24 -13.18 13.87
C ASN A 180 -12.40 -13.28 15.16
N PRO A 181 -12.85 -14.04 16.19
CA PRO A 181 -12.18 -14.12 17.49
C PRO A 181 -10.79 -14.78 17.44
N PHE A 182 -10.44 -15.45 16.34
CA PHE A 182 -9.13 -16.08 16.15
C PHE A 182 -8.13 -15.16 15.43
N THR A 183 -8.54 -13.95 15.05
CA THR A 183 -7.62 -12.98 14.46
C THR A 183 -6.78 -12.31 15.54
N LYS A 184 -5.47 -12.21 15.28
CA LYS A 184 -4.57 -11.48 16.16
C LYS A 184 -4.81 -9.98 15.97
N ILE A 185 -5.37 -9.34 16.99
CA ILE A 185 -5.54 -7.89 17.03
C ILE A 185 -4.15 -7.23 17.01
N LYS A 186 -4.02 -6.10 16.30
CA LYS A 186 -2.77 -5.34 16.09
C LYS A 186 -1.69 -6.05 15.25
N ALA A 187 -1.97 -7.24 14.73
CA ALA A 187 -1.07 -7.91 13.80
C ALA A 187 -1.40 -7.54 12.36
N LYS A 188 -0.45 -7.78 11.45
CA LYS A 188 -0.67 -7.64 10.01
C LYS A 188 -1.83 -8.54 9.57
N ILE A 189 -2.69 -8.00 8.70
CA ILE A 189 -3.80 -8.73 8.10
C ILE A 189 -3.24 -9.64 7.01
N VAL A 190 -3.39 -10.96 7.18
CA VAL A 190 -2.87 -11.99 6.26
C VAL A 190 -3.99 -12.84 5.64
N SER A 191 -5.22 -12.32 5.61
CA SER A 191 -6.38 -13.06 5.09
C SER A 191 -6.50 -12.95 3.57
N ARG A 192 -6.46 -14.10 2.88
CA ARG A 192 -6.69 -14.19 1.43
C ARG A 192 -8.06 -13.66 1.03
N ARG A 193 -9.12 -14.00 1.78
CA ARG A 193 -10.49 -13.51 1.51
C ARG A 193 -10.55 -11.99 1.60
N PHE A 194 -9.87 -11.41 2.59
CA PHE A 194 -9.79 -9.96 2.74
C PHE A 194 -9.07 -9.33 1.55
N ASP A 195 -7.92 -9.87 1.15
CA ASP A 195 -7.15 -9.40 -0.01
C ASP A 195 -7.95 -9.44 -1.32
N GLU A 196 -8.72 -10.52 -1.55
CA GLU A 196 -9.57 -10.66 -2.73
C GLU A 196 -10.70 -9.62 -2.74
N SER A 197 -11.39 -9.43 -1.61
CA SER A 197 -12.45 -8.43 -1.48
C SER A 197 -11.94 -6.99 -1.66
N VAL A 198 -10.80 -6.65 -1.04
CA VAL A 198 -10.16 -5.33 -1.18
C VAL A 198 -9.76 -5.08 -2.63
N ARG A 199 -9.11 -6.07 -3.27
CA ARG A 199 -8.72 -5.97 -4.69
C ARG A 199 -9.93 -5.75 -5.58
N LYS A 200 -11.04 -6.47 -5.35
CA LYS A 200 -12.29 -6.29 -6.11
C LYS A 200 -12.84 -4.88 -5.98
N SER A 201 -12.91 -4.35 -4.75
CA SER A 201 -13.41 -2.99 -4.51
C SER A 201 -12.53 -1.92 -5.15
N ILE A 202 -11.20 -2.08 -5.10
CA ILE A 202 -10.26 -1.15 -5.73
C ILE A 202 -10.29 -1.25 -7.25
N ASN A 203 -10.40 -2.46 -7.81
CA ASN A 203 -10.53 -2.66 -9.25
C ASN A 203 -11.80 -1.97 -9.80
N ALA A 204 -12.93 -2.11 -9.09
CA ALA A 204 -14.16 -1.42 -9.41
C ALA A 204 -13.99 0.11 -9.35
N PHE A 205 -13.30 0.63 -8.32
CA PHE A 205 -12.96 2.05 -8.23
C PHE A 205 -12.06 2.48 -9.42
N ASN A 206 -11.00 1.75 -9.72
CA ASN A 206 -10.08 2.07 -10.82
C ASN A 206 -10.69 1.88 -12.21
N GLY A 207 -11.92 1.37 -12.33
CA GLY A 207 -12.56 1.07 -13.61
C GLY A 207 -11.90 -0.11 -14.35
N VAL A 208 -11.10 -0.90 -13.64
CA VAL A 208 -10.42 -2.09 -14.18
C VAL A 208 -11.30 -3.29 -13.88
N TYR A 209 -12.15 -3.66 -14.82
CA TYR A 209 -12.91 -4.91 -14.74
C TYR A 209 -12.04 -6.07 -15.24
N THR A 210 -11.49 -6.84 -14.31
CA THR A 210 -10.86 -8.15 -14.57
C THR A 210 -11.80 -9.28 -14.20
#